data_AF-A0A200QBU0-F1
#
_entry.id   AF-A0A200QBU0-F1
#
_cell.length_a   1.000
_cell.length_b   1.000
_cell.length_c   1.000
_cell.angle_alpha   90.00
_cell.angle_beta   90.00
_cell.angle_gamma   90.00
#
_symmetry.space_group_name_H-M   'P 1'
#
loop_
_entity.id
_entity.type
_entity.pdbx_description
1 polymer ?
#
loop_
_entity_poly.entity_id
_entity_poly.type
_entity_poly.pdbx_seq_one_letter_code
_entity_poly.pdbx_strand_id
1 'polypeptide(L)'
;MISGTNKKPNRMFLKCQFVGCGSFQRLDDAIKESHGAVGSSSSPKQHRSLGCFGCGENDHWRNKCPWVGSPCREDGCSGTREMKVSKWDSHQGSKYLGCTKCNDKQWFSEAKKLKENPPPTIPTVAQIVIQTTLEDLCSKLKGDLSLEK
;
A
#
# COMPACT_ATOMS: atom_id res chain seq x y z
N MET A 1 12.43 -20.83 -20.52
CA MET A 1 12.33 -22.28 -20.81
C MET A 1 13.71 -22.90 -20.62
N ILE A 2 13.76 -24.11 -20.03
CA ILE A 2 15.01 -24.85 -19.84
C ILE A 2 15.28 -25.67 -21.11
N SER A 3 16.50 -25.63 -21.64
CA SER A 3 16.86 -26.44 -22.82
C SER A 3 16.93 -27.93 -22.49
N GLY A 4 16.29 -28.77 -23.30
CA GLY A 4 16.35 -30.25 -23.25
C GLY A 4 17.58 -30.85 -23.93
N THR A 5 18.63 -30.07 -24.21
CA THR A 5 19.83 -30.55 -24.89
C THR A 5 20.85 -31.13 -23.91
N ASN A 6 21.24 -32.40 -24.09
CA ASN A 6 22.21 -33.14 -23.26
C ASN A 6 23.60 -32.51 -23.12
N LYS A 7 23.96 -31.50 -23.94
CA LYS A 7 25.30 -30.90 -23.90
C LYS A 7 25.46 -29.79 -22.86
N LYS A 8 24.40 -29.22 -22.26
CA LYS A 8 24.44 -28.31 -21.09
C LYS A 8 23.06 -28.25 -20.41
N PRO A 9 22.71 -29.21 -19.52
CA PRO A 9 21.42 -29.19 -18.82
C PRO A 9 21.27 -27.90 -18.00
N ASN A 10 20.03 -27.43 -17.83
CA ASN A 10 19.66 -26.26 -17.01
C ASN A 10 20.00 -24.87 -17.57
N ARG A 11 20.37 -24.73 -18.85
CA ARG A 11 20.52 -23.38 -19.46
C ARG A 11 19.18 -22.76 -19.82
N MET A 12 19.02 -21.49 -19.43
CA MET A 12 17.83 -20.68 -19.66
C MET A 12 17.96 -19.83 -20.93
N PHE A 13 16.86 -19.69 -21.65
CA PHE A 13 16.75 -18.89 -22.86
C PHE A 13 15.51 -18.00 -22.80
N LEU A 14 15.64 -16.80 -23.36
CA LEU A 14 14.58 -15.84 -23.61
C LEU A 14 14.05 -16.08 -25.03
N LYS A 15 12.73 -16.13 -25.19
CA LYS A 15 12.06 -16.23 -26.49
C LYS A 15 11.07 -15.09 -26.63
N CYS A 16 10.89 -14.65 -27.85
CA CYS A 16 9.86 -13.70 -28.21
C CYS A 16 8.46 -14.28 -27.92
N GLN A 17 7.59 -13.48 -27.31
CA GLN A 17 6.24 -13.92 -26.91
C GLN A 17 5.22 -13.92 -28.06
N PHE A 18 5.56 -13.30 -29.20
CA PHE A 18 4.67 -13.20 -30.36
C PHE A 18 4.76 -14.45 -31.25
N VAL A 19 3.60 -14.95 -31.67
CA VAL A 19 3.50 -16.10 -32.60
C VAL A 19 4.14 -15.72 -33.94
N GLY A 20 5.07 -16.54 -34.44
CA GLY A 20 5.83 -16.28 -35.67
C GLY A 20 7.16 -15.54 -35.47
N CYS A 21 7.46 -15.10 -34.25
CA CYS A 21 8.72 -14.44 -33.92
C CYS A 21 9.79 -15.48 -33.56
N GLY A 22 10.76 -15.69 -34.47
CA GLY A 22 11.85 -16.67 -34.29
C GLY A 22 12.99 -16.22 -33.37
N SER A 23 12.92 -15.01 -32.82
CA SER A 23 13.99 -14.45 -32.00
C SER A 23 14.13 -15.17 -30.66
N PHE A 24 15.34 -15.63 -30.37
CA PHE A 24 15.71 -16.17 -29.07
C PHE A 24 17.11 -15.69 -28.67
N GLN A 25 17.34 -15.56 -27.37
CA GLN A 25 18.63 -15.19 -26.81
C GLN A 25 18.92 -16.05 -25.57
N ARG A 26 20.19 -16.38 -25.32
CA ARG A 26 20.55 -17.06 -24.06
C ARG A 26 20.45 -16.06 -22.91
N LEU A 27 19.96 -16.51 -21.76
CA LEU A 27 19.82 -15.64 -20.60
C LEU A 27 21.20 -15.12 -20.13
N ASP A 28 22.22 -15.98 -20.10
CA ASP A 28 23.58 -15.61 -19.69
C ASP A 28 24.19 -14.52 -20.58
N ASP A 29 23.95 -14.62 -21.90
CA ASP A 29 24.48 -13.65 -22.87
C ASP A 29 23.74 -12.31 -22.74
N ALA A 30 22.42 -12.32 -22.52
CA ALA A 30 21.65 -11.11 -22.25
C ALA A 30 22.08 -10.41 -20.94
N ILE A 31 22.40 -11.19 -19.90
CA ILE A 31 22.96 -10.65 -18.65
C ILE A 31 24.32 -10.03 -18.92
N LYS A 32 25.20 -10.73 -19.65
CA LYS A 32 26.54 -10.23 -19.99
C LYS A 32 26.50 -8.95 -20.83
N GLU A 33 25.62 -8.88 -21.82
CA GLU A 33 25.36 -7.67 -22.62
C GLU A 33 24.81 -6.51 -21.77
N SER A 34 24.01 -6.80 -20.74
CA SER A 34 23.50 -5.75 -19.84
C SER A 34 24.59 -5.06 -19.00
N HIS A 35 25.75 -5.70 -18.83
CA HIS A 35 26.89 -5.16 -18.09
C HIS A 35 27.93 -4.45 -18.97
N GLY A 36 27.84 -4.58 -20.31
CA GLY A 36 28.76 -3.97 -21.27
C GLY A 36 28.01 -3.03 -22.21
N ALA A 37 27.90 -1.76 -21.84
CA ALA A 37 27.21 -0.76 -22.65
C ALA A 37 27.95 -0.46 -23.96
N VAL A 38 27.49 -1.01 -25.09
CA VAL A 38 27.36 -0.31 -26.40
C VAL A 38 26.64 -1.23 -27.39
N GLY A 39 25.41 -0.88 -27.75
CA GLY A 39 24.67 -1.57 -28.80
C GLY A 39 23.25 -1.06 -28.88
N SER A 40 22.97 -0.23 -29.89
CA SER A 40 21.63 0.24 -30.23
C SER A 40 20.69 -0.93 -30.50
N SER A 41 19.97 -1.33 -29.47
CA SER A 41 18.71 -2.02 -29.57
C SER A 41 17.82 -1.31 -28.57
N SER A 42 16.62 -0.94 -29.00
CA SER A 42 15.55 -0.46 -28.13
C SER A 42 15.17 -1.60 -27.19
N SER A 43 16.02 -1.85 -26.20
CA SER A 43 15.75 -2.67 -25.05
C SER A 43 14.39 -2.19 -24.53
N PRO A 44 13.39 -3.08 -24.39
CA PRO A 44 12.24 -2.73 -23.58
C PRO A 44 12.87 -2.29 -22.27
N LYS A 45 12.68 -1.02 -21.89
CA LYS A 45 13.06 -0.55 -20.56
C LYS A 45 12.39 -1.55 -19.64
N GLN A 46 13.11 -2.57 -19.19
CA GLN A 46 12.64 -3.41 -18.12
C GLN A 46 12.44 -2.39 -17.03
N HIS A 47 11.18 -2.09 -16.76
CA HIS A 47 10.80 -1.12 -15.77
C HIS A 47 11.27 -1.74 -14.46
N ARG A 48 12.55 -1.53 -14.14
CA ARG A 48 13.12 -1.75 -12.83
C ARG A 48 12.36 -0.75 -11.99
N SER A 49 11.22 -1.20 -11.48
CA SER A 49 10.45 -0.43 -10.52
C SER A 49 11.42 -0.12 -9.41
N LEU A 50 11.86 1.12 -9.33
CA LEU A 50 12.82 1.57 -8.32
C LEU A 50 12.23 1.45 -6.90
N GLY A 51 10.93 1.14 -6.79
CA GLY A 51 10.22 0.94 -5.54
C GLY A 51 9.08 -0.08 -5.62
N CYS A 52 8.40 -0.19 -4.49
CA CYS A 52 7.28 -1.06 -4.21
C CYS A 52 6.27 -1.09 -5.36
N PHE A 53 6.04 -2.28 -5.94
CA PHE A 53 5.04 -2.49 -6.99
C PHE A 53 3.59 -2.20 -6.55
N GLY A 54 3.35 -2.01 -5.25
CA GLY A 54 2.06 -1.58 -4.70
C GLY A 54 1.93 -0.06 -4.70
N CYS A 55 2.68 0.61 -3.82
CA CYS A 55 2.54 2.06 -3.61
C CYS A 55 3.50 2.92 -4.44
N GLY A 56 4.62 2.36 -4.90
CA GLY A 56 5.68 3.06 -5.65
C GLY A 56 6.77 3.68 -4.78
N GLU A 57 6.80 3.43 -3.46
CA GLU A 57 7.88 3.91 -2.58
C GLU A 57 9.09 2.99 -2.61
N ASN A 58 10.30 3.56 -2.47
CA ASN A 58 11.55 2.81 -2.62
C ASN A 58 12.04 2.13 -1.33
N ASP A 59 11.39 2.41 -0.20
CA ASP A 59 11.81 1.96 1.13
C ASP A 59 11.38 0.52 1.47
N HIS A 60 10.55 -0.11 0.64
CA HIS A 60 10.05 -1.45 0.92
C HIS A 60 9.63 -2.22 -0.34
N TRP A 61 9.55 -3.55 -0.19
CA TRP A 61 9.00 -4.46 -1.19
C TRP A 61 7.48 -4.61 -1.05
N ARG A 62 6.78 -5.03 -2.11
CA ARG A 62 5.30 -5.12 -2.11
C ARG A 62 4.73 -5.97 -0.97
N ASN A 63 5.39 -7.08 -0.61
CA ASN A 63 5.00 -7.96 0.51
C ASN A 63 5.16 -7.30 1.89
N LYS A 64 5.89 -6.19 1.99
CA LYS A 64 6.06 -5.36 3.19
C LYS A 64 5.41 -3.99 3.02
N CYS A 65 4.51 -3.84 2.04
CA CYS A 65 3.84 -2.58 1.82
C CYS A 65 2.85 -2.28 2.95
N PRO A 66 2.98 -1.16 3.67
CA PRO A 66 2.05 -0.82 4.75
C PRO A 66 0.67 -0.42 4.23
N TRP A 67 0.55 -0.13 2.93
CA TRP A 67 -0.67 0.38 2.31
C TRP A 67 -1.50 -0.72 1.66
N VAL A 68 -0.85 -1.56 0.85
CA VAL A 68 -1.52 -2.61 0.07
C VAL A 68 -1.71 -3.86 0.91
N GLY A 69 -2.94 -4.37 0.97
CA GLY A 69 -3.31 -5.51 1.81
C GLY A 69 -3.60 -5.15 3.25
N SER A 70 -3.54 -3.86 3.61
CA SER A 70 -3.99 -3.38 4.93
C SER A 70 -5.50 -3.60 5.11
N PRO A 71 -5.99 -3.78 6.35
CA PRO A 71 -7.42 -3.89 6.62
C PRO A 71 -8.15 -2.60 6.22
N CYS A 72 -9.43 -2.74 5.90
CA CYS A 72 -10.30 -1.60 5.62
C CYS A 72 -10.39 -0.65 6.83
N ARG A 73 -10.64 0.65 6.56
CA ARG A 73 -10.84 1.67 7.60
C ARG A 73 -12.24 1.64 8.21
N GLU A 74 -13.20 1.07 7.49
CA GLU A 74 -14.58 0.97 7.96
C GLU A 74 -14.71 -0.12 9.02
N ASP A 75 -15.25 0.25 10.19
CA ASP A 75 -15.47 -0.67 11.29
C ASP A 75 -16.41 -1.81 10.86
N GLY A 76 -16.00 -3.05 11.16
CA GLY A 76 -16.75 -4.25 10.77
C GLY A 76 -16.54 -4.70 9.31
N CYS A 77 -15.74 -3.98 8.51
CA CYS A 77 -15.42 -4.42 7.15
C CYS A 77 -14.25 -5.42 7.14
N SER A 78 -14.49 -6.65 6.68
CA SER A 78 -13.45 -7.69 6.49
C SER A 78 -12.63 -7.52 5.19
N GLY A 79 -12.82 -6.39 4.49
CA GLY A 79 -12.13 -6.10 3.25
C GLY A 79 -10.68 -5.66 3.47
N THR A 80 -9.89 -5.81 2.42
CA THR A 80 -8.51 -5.32 2.35
C THR A 80 -8.41 -4.14 1.40
N ARG A 81 -7.42 -3.29 1.60
CA ARG A 81 -7.17 -2.10 0.78
C ARG A 81 -6.21 -2.43 -0.35
N GLU A 82 -6.57 -2.03 -1.55
CA GLU A 82 -5.75 -2.18 -2.75
C GLU A 82 -5.41 -0.81 -3.33
N MET A 83 -4.22 -0.71 -3.92
CA MET A 83 -3.83 0.48 -4.68
C MET A 83 -4.47 0.45 -6.06
N LYS A 84 -5.20 1.53 -6.40
CA LYS A 84 -5.86 1.71 -7.69
C LYS A 84 -5.42 3.03 -8.30
N VAL A 85 -5.51 3.12 -9.62
CA VAL A 85 -5.23 4.33 -10.39
C VAL A 85 -6.55 4.89 -10.89
N SER A 86 -6.79 6.17 -10.61
CA SER A 86 -7.97 6.90 -11.02
C SER A 86 -8.01 7.06 -12.54
N LYS A 87 -9.20 6.85 -13.12
CA LYS A 87 -9.51 7.08 -14.53
C LYS A 87 -10.44 8.29 -14.74
N TRP A 88 -10.73 9.05 -13.67
CA TRP A 88 -11.62 10.21 -13.74
C TRP A 88 -10.90 11.39 -14.38
N ASP A 89 -11.59 12.17 -15.22
CA ASP A 89 -10.98 13.21 -16.07
C ASP A 89 -10.14 14.24 -15.27
N SER A 90 -10.57 14.62 -14.07
CA SER A 90 -9.84 15.59 -13.22
C SER A 90 -8.72 14.99 -12.36
N HIS A 91 -8.67 13.66 -12.24
CA HIS A 91 -7.73 12.95 -11.37
C HIS A 91 -7.03 11.79 -12.08
N GLN A 92 -6.98 11.82 -13.41
CA GLN A 92 -6.46 10.71 -14.20
C GLN A 92 -5.00 10.44 -13.80
N GLY A 93 -4.69 9.17 -13.53
CA GLY A 93 -3.35 8.77 -13.08
C GLY A 93 -3.11 8.93 -11.57
N SER A 94 -4.00 9.58 -10.83
CA SER A 94 -3.88 9.72 -9.37
C SER A 94 -4.10 8.38 -8.68
N LYS A 95 -3.25 8.05 -7.71
CA LYS A 95 -3.36 6.80 -6.94
C LYS A 95 -4.30 6.96 -5.75
N TYR A 96 -5.11 5.94 -5.48
CA TYR A 96 -5.96 5.86 -4.31
C TYR A 96 -5.99 4.45 -3.74
N LEU A 97 -6.21 4.34 -2.44
CA LEU A 97 -6.49 3.10 -1.75
C LEU A 97 -7.99 2.85 -1.78
N GLY A 98 -8.41 1.70 -2.30
CA GLY A 98 -9.81 1.29 -2.31
C GLY A 98 -9.99 -0.06 -1.63
N CYS A 99 -11.07 -0.20 -0.86
CA CYS A 99 -11.44 -1.50 -0.29
C CYS A 99 -11.91 -2.48 -1.37
N THR A 100 -11.71 -3.78 -1.13
CA THR A 100 -12.20 -4.88 -1.97
C THR A 100 -13.65 -5.27 -1.69
N LYS A 101 -14.21 -4.84 -0.55
CA LYS A 101 -15.54 -5.25 -0.07
C LYS A 101 -16.54 -4.10 0.06
N CYS A 102 -16.08 -2.90 0.40
CA CYS A 102 -16.92 -1.72 0.54
C CYS A 102 -16.47 -0.59 -0.39
N ASN A 103 -17.22 0.51 -0.37
CA ASN A 103 -16.93 1.70 -1.16
C ASN A 103 -15.92 2.66 -0.51
N ASP A 104 -15.21 2.26 0.56
CA ASP A 104 -14.10 3.05 1.12
C ASP A 104 -13.05 3.32 0.05
N LYS A 105 -12.76 4.60 -0.13
CA LYS A 105 -11.74 5.12 -1.03
C LYS A 105 -11.01 6.24 -0.30
N GLN A 106 -9.70 6.25 -0.41
CA GLN A 106 -8.85 7.29 0.15
C GLN A 106 -7.74 7.63 -0.82
N TRP A 107 -7.52 8.91 -1.10
CA TRP A 107 -6.41 9.31 -1.95
C TRP A 107 -5.07 8.94 -1.31
N PHE A 108 -4.14 8.42 -2.11
CA PHE A 108 -2.85 7.97 -1.59
C PHE A 108 -2.03 9.13 -1.01
N SER A 109 -2.16 10.33 -1.60
CA SER A 109 -1.55 11.57 -1.10
C SER A 109 -2.06 11.96 0.29
N GLU A 110 -3.35 11.77 0.58
CA GLU A 110 -3.93 12.04 1.89
C GLU A 110 -3.50 10.99 2.92
N ALA A 111 -3.50 9.72 2.54
CA ALA A 111 -3.03 8.63 3.39
C ALA A 111 -1.57 8.86 3.82
N LYS A 112 -0.70 9.33 2.91
CA LYS A 112 0.67 9.73 3.23
C LYS A 112 0.73 10.87 4.26
N LYS A 113 -0.02 11.95 4.03
CA LYS A 113 -0.07 13.09 4.95
C LYS A 113 -0.48 12.67 6.37
N LEU A 114 -1.45 11.76 6.49
CA LEU A 114 -1.89 11.22 7.79
C LEU A 114 -0.84 10.32 8.46
N LYS A 115 0.08 9.73 7.71
CA LYS A 115 1.17 8.93 8.27
C LYS A 115 2.36 9.78 8.69
N GLU A 116 2.64 10.85 7.95
CA GLU A 116 3.70 11.83 8.28
C GLU A 116 3.28 12.75 9.42
N ASN A 117 2.01 13.15 9.44
CA ASN A 117 1.39 13.93 10.48
C ASN A 117 0.13 13.17 10.95
N PRO A 118 0.28 12.15 11.81
CA PRO A 118 -0.88 11.63 12.50
C PRO A 118 -1.57 12.82 13.17
N PRO A 119 -2.90 13.01 12.99
CA PRO A 119 -3.60 14.02 13.77
C PRO A 119 -3.21 13.78 15.24
N PRO A 120 -3.01 14.84 16.05
CA PRO A 120 -2.74 14.65 17.46
C PRO A 120 -3.78 13.66 17.94
N THR A 121 -3.34 12.47 18.33
CA THR A 121 -4.20 11.49 18.98
C THR A 121 -4.81 12.28 20.09
N ILE A 122 -6.09 12.67 19.93
CA ILE A 122 -6.89 13.09 21.05
C ILE A 122 -6.73 11.89 21.96
N PRO A 123 -5.98 12.00 23.08
CA PRO A 123 -5.89 10.89 24.00
C PRO A 123 -7.35 10.57 24.27
N THR A 124 -7.74 9.31 24.05
CA THR A 124 -9.02 8.78 24.48
C THR A 124 -9.31 9.45 25.81
N VAL A 125 -10.21 10.44 25.79
CA VAL A 125 -10.46 11.28 26.96
C VAL A 125 -10.74 10.26 28.04
N ALA A 126 -9.91 10.24 29.08
CA ALA A 126 -10.10 9.34 30.19
C ALA A 126 -11.55 9.55 30.63
N GLN A 127 -12.43 8.62 30.27
CA GLN A 127 -13.81 8.68 30.72
C GLN A 127 -13.73 8.29 32.18
N ILE A 128 -13.67 9.29 33.05
CA ILE A 128 -13.84 9.09 34.48
C ILE A 128 -15.32 8.77 34.66
N VAL A 129 -15.64 7.48 34.64
CA VAL A 129 -16.95 7.00 35.03
C VAL A 129 -17.02 7.06 36.55
N ILE A 130 -17.58 8.14 37.08
CA ILE A 130 -17.89 8.21 38.51
C ILE A 130 -19.17 7.39 38.72
N GLN A 131 -19.02 6.15 39.20
CA GLN A 131 -20.15 5.39 39.76
C GLN A 131 -20.48 5.96 41.13
N THR A 132 -21.55 6.74 41.19
CA THR A 132 -22.10 7.31 42.42
C THR A 132 -23.59 7.00 42.46
N THR A 133 -24.12 6.76 43.66
CA THR A 133 -25.56 6.56 43.85
C THR A 133 -26.26 7.92 43.88
N LEU A 134 -27.53 7.96 43.50
CA LEU A 134 -28.35 9.18 43.52
C LEU A 134 -28.34 9.87 44.91
N GLU A 135 -28.26 9.08 45.98
CA GLU A 135 -28.22 9.56 47.36
C GLU A 135 -26.93 10.32 47.70
N ASP A 136 -25.79 9.88 47.16
CA ASP A 136 -24.49 10.51 47.40
C ASP A 136 -24.36 11.83 46.62
N LEU A 137 -24.97 11.92 45.43
CA LEU A 137 -25.10 13.15 44.64
C LEU A 137 -26.01 14.18 45.33
N CYS A 138 -27.19 13.75 45.80
CA CYS A 138 -28.12 14.64 46.48
C CYS A 138 -27.56 15.20 47.80
N SER A 139 -26.77 14.41 48.52
CA SER A 139 -26.17 14.85 49.79
C SER A 139 -25.07 15.90 49.58
N LYS A 140 -24.27 15.78 48.51
CA LYS A 140 -23.22 16.76 48.16
C LYS A 140 -23.78 18.07 47.62
N LEU A 141 -24.81 18.03 46.77
CA LEU A 141 -25.43 19.26 46.22
C LEU A 141 -26.19 20.08 47.26
N LYS A 142 -26.64 19.45 48.35
CA LYS A 142 -27.33 20.15 49.45
C LYS A 142 -26.40 21.01 50.30
N GLY A 143 -25.09 20.73 50.28
CA GLY A 143 -24.06 21.47 51.01
C GLY A 143 -23.71 22.82 50.38
N ASP A 144 -23.81 22.94 49.05
CA ASP A 144 -23.40 24.16 48.32
C ASP A 144 -24.52 25.19 48.10
N LEU A 145 -25.76 24.87 48.49
CA LEU A 145 -26.91 25.80 48.40
C LEU A 145 -27.17 26.58 49.70
N SER A 146 -26.26 26.52 50.68
CA SER A 146 -26.38 27.26 51.94
C SER A 146 -25.20 28.21 52.17
N LEU A 147 -25.04 29.20 51.28
CA LEU A 147 -24.27 30.42 51.54
C LEU A 147 -24.74 31.48 50.53
N GLU A 148 -25.29 32.65 50.83
CA GLU A 148 -25.74 33.37 52.02
C GLU A 148 -26.80 34.36 51.48
N LYS A 149 -27.75 34.78 52.31
CA LYS A 149 -28.64 35.92 52.06
C LYS A 149 -28.41 36.93 53.16
#